data_AF-A0A847YX27-F1
#
_entry.id   AF-A0A847YX27-F1
#
_cell.length_a   1.000
_cell.length_b   1.000
_cell.length_c   1.000
_cell.angle_alpha   90.00
_cell.angle_beta   90.00
_cell.angle_gamma   90.00
#
_symmetry.space_group_name_H-M   'P 1'
#
loop_
_entity.id
_entity.type
_entity.pdbx_description
1 polymer ?
#
loop_
_entity_poly.entity_id
_entity_poly.type
_entity_poly.pdbx_seq_one_letter_code
_entity_poly.pdbx_strand_id
1 'polypeptide(L)'
;MGGAAGAFDFYGAYRYPLAPAIYVKKFTLSGANYAAVETELLNAQRYTVSDYYPLNRMYLYGTRRGGTAHAFYTPAKCISFKAPEQAGRNYTTLPIELQFQLPQPWWYGAAGTTTLIANSAGTVFANGGNLITPVKVVVTRLTGSNITAVAVANTTTGESWTYTSGTGFSTALTVDAGLYEAKIVTTVCYSDLTFGTTQMSWLSLAPGNNTLTLAVTGGTTWSAVFTWSELWSL
;
A
#
# COMPACT_ATOMS: atom_id res chain seq x y z
N MET A 1 -4.75 -1.57 24.57
CA MET A 1 -6.10 -2.17 24.42
C MET A 1 -7.03 -1.48 25.41
N GLY A 2 -8.19 -1.01 24.96
CA GLY A 2 -9.27 -0.54 25.84
C GLY A 2 -9.84 0.84 25.52
N GLY A 3 -10.91 0.86 24.74
CA GLY A 3 -11.92 1.93 24.72
C GLY A 3 -13.29 1.24 24.85
N ALA A 4 -14.10 1.69 25.80
CA ALA A 4 -15.16 0.95 26.48
C ALA A 4 -16.45 0.62 25.67
N ALA A 5 -16.36 0.36 24.37
CA ALA A 5 -17.54 0.02 23.55
C ALA A 5 -17.33 -1.08 22.50
N GLY A 6 -16.21 -1.80 22.50
CA GLY A 6 -16.07 -3.04 21.71
C GLY A 6 -16.19 -2.91 20.19
N ALA A 7 -16.29 -1.70 19.64
CA ALA A 7 -16.25 -1.46 18.20
C ALA A 7 -14.78 -1.48 17.74
N PHE A 8 -14.42 -2.51 16.99
CA PHE A 8 -13.15 -2.57 16.27
C PHE A 8 -13.23 -1.62 15.08
N ASP A 9 -12.59 -0.46 15.22
CA ASP A 9 -12.52 0.53 14.14
C ASP A 9 -11.38 0.15 13.19
N PHE A 10 -11.73 -0.50 12.08
CA PHE A 10 -10.80 -0.89 11.01
C PHE A 10 -10.14 0.32 10.32
N TYR A 11 -10.69 1.52 10.48
CA TYR A 11 -10.19 2.74 9.84
C TYR A 11 -9.48 3.68 10.81
N GLY A 12 -9.55 3.39 12.11
CA GLY A 12 -8.91 4.18 13.16
C GLY A 12 -9.54 5.56 13.28
N ALA A 13 -10.31 5.79 14.35
CA ALA A 13 -10.76 7.12 14.70
C ALA A 13 -9.53 8.04 14.87
N TYR A 14 -9.33 8.89 13.87
CA TYR A 14 -8.54 10.14 13.77
C TYR A 14 -7.10 10.21 14.28
N ARG A 15 -6.59 9.28 15.09
CA ARG A 15 -5.24 9.38 15.71
C ARG A 15 -4.58 8.05 16.08
N TYR A 16 -5.16 6.90 15.71
CA TYR A 16 -4.58 5.61 16.08
C TYR A 16 -4.00 4.88 14.87
N PRO A 17 -2.75 4.38 14.94
CA PRO A 17 -2.21 3.53 13.90
C PRO A 17 -3.09 2.27 13.78
N LEU A 18 -3.34 1.83 12.55
CA LEU A 18 -4.04 0.58 12.27
C LEU A 18 -3.40 -0.54 13.08
N ALA A 19 -4.23 -1.29 13.81
CA ALA A 19 -3.73 -2.38 14.64
C ALA A 19 -3.05 -3.42 13.74
N PRO A 20 -1.82 -3.85 14.07
CA PRO A 20 -1.18 -4.95 13.37
C PRO A 20 -2.06 -6.20 13.42
N ALA A 21 -2.11 -6.94 12.31
CA ALA A 21 -2.83 -8.21 12.25
C ALA A 21 -1.87 -9.39 12.39
N ILE A 22 -2.35 -10.48 12.99
CA ILE A 22 -1.63 -11.76 13.03
C ILE A 22 -2.31 -12.71 12.05
N TYR A 23 -1.53 -13.21 11.10
CA TYR A 23 -1.97 -14.23 10.15
C TYR A 23 -1.31 -15.57 10.48
N VAL A 24 -2.11 -16.62 10.64
CA VAL A 24 -1.61 -17.96 10.98
C VAL A 24 -1.75 -18.87 9.75
N LYS A 25 -0.63 -19.47 9.33
CA LYS A 25 -0.61 -20.47 8.26
C LYS A 25 -0.25 -21.83 8.83
N LYS A 26 -1.08 -22.83 8.54
CA LYS A 26 -0.83 -24.24 8.90
C LYS A 26 -0.65 -25.05 7.62
N PHE A 27 0.35 -25.90 7.57
CA PHE A 27 0.58 -26.86 6.48
C PHE A 27 1.35 -28.07 7.00
N THR A 28 1.51 -29.10 6.17
CA THR A 28 2.25 -30.30 6.50
C THR A 28 3.42 -30.43 5.53
N LEU A 29 4.64 -30.54 6.07
CA LEU A 29 5.79 -30.96 5.28
C LEU A 29 5.71 -32.48 5.08
N SER A 30 6.07 -32.94 3.90
CA SER A 30 6.10 -34.37 3.57
C SER A 30 7.38 -34.71 2.83
N GLY A 31 7.96 -35.88 3.13
CA GLY A 31 9.16 -36.38 2.48
C GLY A 31 9.16 -37.90 2.36
N ALA A 32 10.04 -38.43 1.51
CA ALA A 32 10.16 -39.88 1.30
C ALA A 32 10.67 -40.63 2.55
N ASN A 33 11.36 -39.92 3.44
CA ASN A 33 11.89 -40.43 4.70
C ASN A 33 12.08 -39.26 5.69
N TYR A 34 12.51 -39.58 6.90
CA TYR A 34 12.75 -38.59 7.95
C TYR A 34 13.79 -37.52 7.57
N ALA A 35 14.90 -37.92 6.96
CA ALA A 35 15.96 -36.99 6.54
C ALA A 35 15.46 -35.97 5.49
N ALA A 36 14.56 -36.39 4.59
CA ALA A 36 13.91 -35.50 3.64
C ALA A 36 13.00 -34.49 4.36
N VAL A 37 12.25 -34.91 5.37
CA VAL A 37 11.41 -34.01 6.19
C VAL A 37 12.26 -33.01 6.98
N GLU A 38 13.38 -33.44 7.57
CA GLU A 38 14.32 -32.53 8.25
C GLU A 38 14.93 -31.51 7.30
N THR A 39 15.29 -31.94 6.07
CA THR A 39 15.81 -31.03 5.04
C THR A 39 14.78 -29.96 4.66
N GLU A 40 13.53 -30.37 4.44
CA GLU A 40 12.43 -29.43 4.15
C GLU A 40 12.11 -28.51 5.34
N LEU A 41 12.21 -29.01 6.58
CA LEU A 41 12.06 -28.21 7.79
C LEU A 41 13.13 -27.10 7.87
N LEU A 42 14.39 -27.44 7.64
CA LEU A 42 15.50 -26.47 7.61
C LEU A 42 15.33 -25.46 6.49
N ASN A 43 14.88 -25.89 5.31
CA ASN A 43 14.55 -24.99 4.20
C ASN A 43 13.41 -24.02 4.59
N ALA A 44 12.32 -24.53 5.17
CA ALA A 44 11.21 -23.71 5.62
C ALA A 44 11.64 -22.68 6.68
N GLN A 45 12.46 -23.08 7.66
CA GLN A 45 13.02 -22.16 8.66
C GLN A 45 13.93 -21.11 8.01
N ARG A 46 14.81 -21.53 7.09
CA ARG A 46 15.70 -20.62 6.38
C ARG A 46 14.94 -19.59 5.56
N TYR A 47 13.90 -19.99 4.85
CA TYR A 47 13.13 -19.07 4.02
C TYR A 47 12.20 -18.17 4.83
N THR A 48 11.79 -18.55 6.04
CA THR A 48 10.78 -17.81 6.81
C THR A 48 11.31 -17.03 8.01
N VAL A 49 12.47 -17.42 8.57
CA VAL A 49 13.00 -16.86 9.83
C VAL A 49 14.41 -16.30 9.67
N SER A 50 15.21 -16.79 8.72
CA SER A 50 16.63 -16.45 8.66
C SER A 50 16.89 -15.04 8.11
N ASP A 51 17.78 -14.31 8.78
CA ASP A 51 18.41 -13.06 8.33
C ASP A 51 19.25 -13.22 7.04
N TYR A 52 19.27 -14.41 6.43
CA TYR A 52 19.99 -14.71 5.19
C TYR A 52 19.57 -13.81 4.01
N TYR A 53 18.40 -13.16 4.07
CA TYR A 53 18.02 -12.11 3.14
C TYR A 53 18.04 -10.73 3.83
N PRO A 54 18.96 -9.82 3.44
CA PRO A 54 19.11 -8.48 4.05
C PRO A 54 17.94 -7.51 3.76
N LEU A 55 16.78 -8.00 3.34
CA LEU A 55 15.58 -7.24 2.97
C LEU A 55 14.35 -7.71 3.76
N ASN A 56 14.48 -7.95 5.07
CA ASN A 56 13.59 -8.71 5.97
C ASN A 56 12.11 -8.21 6.14
N ARG A 57 11.47 -7.77 5.06
CA ARG A 57 10.03 -7.72 4.82
C ARG A 57 9.68 -8.89 3.91
N MET A 58 9.10 -9.94 4.47
CA MET A 58 8.55 -11.02 3.67
C MET A 58 7.20 -10.58 3.11
N TYR A 59 6.93 -10.86 1.85
CA TYR A 59 5.57 -10.68 1.33
C TYR A 59 4.81 -11.99 1.48
N LEU A 60 3.61 -11.94 2.05
CA LEU A 60 2.63 -13.00 1.88
C LEU A 60 1.92 -12.77 0.56
N TYR A 61 1.78 -13.82 -0.24
CA TYR A 61 1.04 -13.77 -1.51
C TYR A 61 -0.27 -14.55 -1.38
N GLY A 62 -1.35 -13.94 -1.85
CA GLY A 62 -2.68 -14.52 -1.93
C GLY A 62 -3.08 -14.79 -3.37
N THR A 63 -3.90 -15.81 -3.58
CA THR A 63 -4.53 -16.11 -4.87
C THR A 63 -6.02 -15.78 -4.83
N ARG A 64 -6.56 -15.25 -5.93
CA ARG A 64 -8.01 -15.13 -6.10
C ARG A 64 -8.63 -16.53 -6.21
N ARG A 65 -9.86 -16.68 -5.71
CA ARG A 65 -10.70 -17.85 -6.03
C ARG A 65 -10.88 -17.87 -7.55
N GLY A 66 -10.22 -18.80 -8.25
CA GLY A 66 -10.22 -18.85 -9.73
C GLY A 66 -8.84 -19.05 -10.39
N GLY A 67 -7.74 -19.08 -9.62
CA GLY A 67 -6.50 -19.72 -10.08
C GLY A 67 -5.42 -18.82 -10.66
N THR A 68 -5.58 -17.50 -10.73
CA THR A 68 -4.44 -16.60 -11.02
C THR A 68 -3.48 -16.61 -9.83
N ALA A 69 -2.26 -17.10 -10.06
CA ALA A 69 -1.19 -17.07 -9.06
C ALA A 69 -0.85 -15.62 -8.68
N HIS A 70 -0.76 -15.34 -7.38
CA HIS A 70 -0.31 -14.07 -6.77
C HIS A 70 -1.13 -12.82 -7.17
N ALA A 71 -2.46 -12.89 -7.02
CA ALA A 71 -3.31 -11.73 -7.26
C ALA A 71 -3.13 -10.61 -6.23
N PHE A 72 -2.65 -10.93 -5.03
CA PHE A 72 -2.46 -9.98 -3.95
C PHE A 72 -1.18 -10.25 -3.17
N TYR A 73 -0.60 -9.22 -2.58
CA TYR A 73 0.53 -9.34 -1.66
C TYR A 73 0.34 -8.47 -0.42
N THR A 74 0.95 -8.84 0.71
CA THR A 74 1.03 -7.96 1.89
C THR A 74 2.41 -8.08 2.53
N PRO A 75 3.05 -6.95 2.92
CA PRO A 75 4.21 -7.00 3.79
C PRO A 75 3.87 -7.71 5.10
N ALA A 76 4.75 -8.61 5.52
CA ALA A 76 4.60 -9.36 6.75
C ALA A 76 5.98 -9.74 7.32
N LYS A 77 6.00 -10.05 8.62
CA LYS A 77 7.17 -10.60 9.30
C LYS A 77 6.77 -11.89 10.00
N CYS A 78 7.50 -12.98 9.77
CA CYS A 78 7.30 -14.20 10.55
C CYS A 78 7.72 -13.92 12.01
N ILE A 79 6.82 -14.17 12.95
CA ILE A 79 7.03 -13.95 14.40
C ILE A 79 6.99 -15.25 15.20
N SER A 80 6.49 -16.34 14.61
CA SER A 80 6.48 -17.65 15.25
C SER A 80 6.56 -18.76 14.19
N PHE A 81 7.40 -19.76 14.47
CA PHE A 81 7.52 -20.99 13.70
C PHE A 81 7.39 -22.15 14.68
N LYS A 82 6.39 -23.01 14.49
CA LYS A 82 6.18 -24.21 15.33
C LYS A 82 6.16 -25.45 14.44
N ALA A 83 6.91 -26.46 14.85
CA ALA A 83 6.96 -27.76 14.21
C ALA A 83 6.87 -28.85 15.29
N PRO A 84 5.68 -29.08 15.87
CA PRO A 84 5.54 -30.06 16.93
C PRO A 84 5.85 -31.46 16.40
N GLU A 85 6.92 -32.06 16.92
CA GLU A 85 7.22 -33.46 16.67
C GLU A 85 6.11 -34.36 17.23
N GLN A 86 5.75 -35.39 16.48
CA GLN A 86 4.72 -36.33 16.89
C GLN A 86 5.39 -37.67 17.24
N ALA A 87 5.48 -37.98 18.53
CA ALA A 87 5.94 -39.28 18.99
C ALA A 87 5.01 -40.39 18.46
N GLY A 88 5.60 -41.47 17.94
CA GLY A 88 4.85 -42.67 17.51
C GLY A 88 4.09 -42.54 16.17
N ARG A 89 4.37 -41.53 15.35
CA ARG A 89 3.78 -41.38 13.99
C ARG A 89 4.81 -41.56 12.88
N ASN A 90 4.30 -41.72 11.66
CA ASN A 90 5.11 -41.75 10.44
C ASN A 90 5.96 -40.48 10.32
N TYR A 91 7.28 -40.65 10.43
CA TYR A 91 8.31 -39.62 10.30
C TYR A 91 8.42 -39.01 8.89
N THR A 92 7.55 -39.42 7.96
CA THR A 92 7.47 -38.90 6.59
C THR A 92 6.62 -37.64 6.47
N THR A 93 5.96 -37.20 7.56
CA THR A 93 5.18 -35.96 7.59
C THR A 93 5.37 -35.18 8.89
N LEU A 94 5.41 -33.86 8.81
CA LEU A 94 5.54 -32.96 9.96
C LEU A 94 4.59 -31.76 9.83
N PRO A 95 3.62 -31.58 10.75
CA PRO A 95 2.77 -30.39 10.75
C PRO A 95 3.57 -29.15 11.16
N ILE A 96 3.34 -28.04 10.45
CA ILE A 96 3.97 -26.74 10.70
C ILE A 96 2.88 -25.67 10.92
N GLU A 97 3.10 -24.81 11.90
CA GLU A 97 2.34 -23.58 12.13
C GLU A 97 3.29 -22.37 12.07
N LEU A 98 3.00 -21.45 11.15
CA LEU A 98 3.68 -20.16 11.04
C LEU A 98 2.74 -19.05 11.47
N GLN A 99 3.26 -18.07 12.20
CA GLN A 99 2.53 -16.83 12.52
C GLN A 99 3.26 -15.64 11.92
N PHE A 100 2.52 -14.80 11.22
CA PHE A 100 3.02 -13.60 10.57
C PHE A 100 2.37 -12.37 11.17
N GLN A 101 3.17 -11.38 11.53
CA GLN A 101 2.70 -10.04 11.87
C GLN A 101 2.64 -9.20 10.59
N LEU A 102 1.47 -8.66 10.30
CA LEU A 102 1.24 -7.72 9.22
C LEU A 102 1.20 -6.31 9.82
N PRO A 103 2.01 -5.35 9.34
CA PRO A 103 1.96 -3.97 9.81
C PRO A 103 0.58 -3.32 9.62
N GLN A 104 -0.12 -3.71 8.56
CA GLN A 104 -1.48 -3.31 8.23
C GLN A 104 -2.26 -4.53 7.75
N PRO A 105 -3.56 -4.66 8.07
CA PRO A 105 -4.38 -5.81 7.67
C PRO A 105 -4.80 -5.79 6.19
N TRP A 106 -4.05 -5.12 5.33
CA TRP A 106 -4.42 -4.86 3.93
C TRP A 106 -3.60 -5.72 2.98
N TRP A 107 -4.25 -6.10 1.89
CA TRP A 107 -3.64 -6.79 0.78
C TRP A 107 -3.58 -5.87 -0.42
N TYR A 108 -2.40 -5.74 -1.01
CA TYR A 108 -2.12 -4.91 -2.17
C TYR A 108 -2.35 -5.75 -3.43
N GLY A 109 -3.22 -5.24 -4.32
CA GLY A 109 -3.55 -5.83 -5.62
C GLY A 109 -2.83 -5.12 -6.76
N ALA A 110 -3.52 -4.99 -7.90
CA ALA A 110 -2.96 -4.36 -9.08
C ALA A 110 -2.63 -2.87 -8.81
N ALA A 111 -1.54 -2.40 -9.40
CA ALA A 111 -1.21 -0.99 -9.41
C ALA A 111 -1.92 -0.30 -10.57
N GLY A 112 -2.56 0.84 -10.28
CA GLY A 112 -3.10 1.72 -11.29
C GLY A 112 -2.15 2.88 -11.57
N THR A 113 -2.12 3.34 -12.82
CA THR A 113 -1.37 4.52 -13.24
C THR A 113 -2.16 5.29 -14.29
N THR A 114 -2.17 6.61 -14.18
CA THR A 114 -2.79 7.49 -15.17
C THR A 114 -1.94 8.73 -15.34
N THR A 115 -1.72 9.12 -16.59
CA THR A 115 -0.90 10.29 -16.93
C THR A 115 -1.79 11.33 -17.60
N LEU A 116 -1.75 12.56 -17.11
CA LEU A 116 -2.40 13.72 -17.72
C LEU A 116 -1.32 14.69 -18.22
N ILE A 117 -1.52 15.24 -19.42
CA ILE A 117 -0.64 16.24 -20.05
C ILE A 117 -1.35 17.57 -20.30
N ALA A 118 -2.55 17.70 -19.75
CA ALA A 118 -3.39 18.87 -19.83
C ALA A 118 -4.30 18.91 -18.60
N ASN A 119 -4.79 20.12 -18.27
CA ASN A 119 -5.79 20.29 -17.22
C ASN A 119 -7.01 19.43 -17.52
N SER A 120 -7.61 18.88 -16.48
CA SER A 120 -8.79 18.03 -16.59
C SER A 120 -9.87 18.50 -15.64
N ALA A 121 -11.08 18.70 -16.17
CA ALA A 121 -12.27 18.97 -15.38
C ALA A 121 -12.93 17.67 -14.85
N GLY A 122 -12.36 16.50 -15.15
CA GLY A 122 -12.91 15.22 -14.71
C GLY A 122 -12.33 14.05 -15.48
N THR A 123 -11.34 13.38 -14.90
CA THR A 123 -10.81 12.10 -15.37
C THR A 123 -11.29 10.99 -14.44
N VAL A 124 -11.71 9.85 -14.99
CA VAL A 124 -12.14 8.70 -14.19
C VAL A 124 -10.96 7.80 -13.84
N PHE A 125 -10.84 7.48 -12.56
CA PHE A 125 -9.85 6.58 -11.97
C PHE A 125 -10.58 5.40 -11.34
N ALA A 126 -10.24 4.19 -11.77
CA ALA A 126 -10.84 2.97 -11.23
C ALA A 126 -9.98 2.40 -10.09
N ASN A 127 -10.59 2.23 -8.92
CA ASN A 127 -10.05 1.42 -7.83
C ASN A 127 -10.82 0.09 -7.80
N GLY A 128 -10.21 -0.98 -8.31
CA GLY A 128 -10.82 -2.32 -8.27
C GLY A 128 -10.81 -2.96 -6.89
N GLY A 129 -10.11 -2.39 -5.91
CA GLY A 129 -10.08 -2.83 -4.53
C GLY A 129 -11.40 -2.66 -3.79
N ASN A 130 -11.54 -3.35 -2.65
CA ASN A 130 -12.69 -3.18 -1.74
C ASN A 130 -12.40 -2.22 -0.58
N LEU A 131 -11.21 -1.60 -0.56
CA LEU A 131 -10.81 -0.57 0.40
C LEU A 131 -10.46 0.75 -0.29
N ILE A 132 -10.52 1.84 0.49
CA ILE A 132 -10.02 3.15 0.09
C ILE A 132 -8.51 3.06 -0.13
N THR A 133 -8.02 3.59 -1.25
CA THR A 133 -6.59 3.57 -1.60
C THR A 133 -6.02 4.98 -1.66
N PRO A 134 -4.87 5.27 -0.99
CA PRO A 134 -4.20 6.56 -1.13
C PRO A 134 -3.60 6.76 -2.53
N VAL A 135 -3.61 7.99 -3.02
CA VAL A 135 -3.07 8.36 -4.33
C VAL A 135 -1.77 9.12 -4.19
N LYS A 136 -0.78 8.73 -4.99
CA LYS A 136 0.41 9.54 -5.23
C LYS A 136 0.25 10.33 -6.52
N VAL A 137 0.56 11.62 -6.47
CA VAL A 137 0.55 12.52 -7.62
C VAL A 137 1.95 13.10 -7.81
N VAL A 138 2.50 12.96 -9.00
CA VAL A 138 3.78 13.57 -9.40
C VAL A 138 3.54 14.50 -10.57
N VAL A 139 3.66 15.80 -10.36
CA VAL A 139 3.57 16.81 -11.42
C VAL A 139 4.97 17.24 -11.81
N THR A 140 5.34 17.01 -13.07
CA THR A 140 6.65 17.29 -13.63
C THR A 140 6.55 18.39 -14.68
N ARG A 141 7.36 19.45 -14.54
CA ARG A 141 7.55 20.42 -15.61
C ARG A 141 8.44 19.80 -16.68
N LEU A 142 8.00 19.83 -17.93
CA LEU A 142 8.78 19.34 -19.07
C LEU A 142 9.55 20.49 -19.72
N THR A 143 8.88 21.60 -20.04
CA THR A 143 9.52 22.81 -20.60
C THR A 143 8.83 24.10 -20.13
N GLY A 144 9.53 25.23 -20.32
CA GLY A 144 8.97 26.56 -20.11
C GLY A 144 9.21 27.14 -18.72
N SER A 145 8.32 28.07 -18.32
CA SER A 145 8.35 28.73 -17.02
C SER A 145 8.09 27.77 -15.86
N ASN A 146 8.36 28.19 -14.63
CA ASN A 146 8.03 27.39 -13.45
C ASN A 146 6.53 27.16 -13.34
N ILE A 147 6.15 26.00 -12.78
CA ILE A 147 4.78 25.73 -12.34
C ILE A 147 4.60 26.42 -10.99
N THR A 148 3.60 27.29 -10.86
CA THR A 148 3.37 28.11 -9.67
C THR A 148 2.21 27.60 -8.82
N ALA A 149 1.25 26.87 -9.43
CA ALA A 149 0.19 26.23 -8.68
C ALA A 149 -0.23 24.89 -9.28
N VAL A 150 -0.66 23.98 -8.41
CA VAL A 150 -1.29 22.70 -8.77
C VAL A 150 -2.48 22.50 -7.85
N ALA A 151 -3.64 22.18 -8.40
CA ALA A 151 -4.84 21.82 -7.66
C ALA A 151 -5.33 20.46 -8.13
N VAL A 152 -5.58 19.55 -7.18
CA VAL A 152 -6.17 18.24 -7.42
C VAL A 152 -7.36 18.06 -6.50
N ALA A 153 -8.46 17.55 -7.03
CA ALA A 153 -9.63 17.20 -6.25
C ALA A 153 -10.22 15.89 -6.73
N ASN A 154 -10.61 15.03 -5.81
CA ASN A 154 -11.50 13.90 -6.07
C ASN A 154 -12.93 14.36 -5.79
N THR A 155 -13.69 14.60 -6.85
CA THR A 155 -15.10 15.04 -6.77
C THR A 155 -16.03 13.95 -6.23
N THR A 156 -15.59 12.69 -6.21
CA THR A 156 -16.35 11.56 -5.66
C THR A 156 -16.25 11.51 -4.13
N THR A 157 -15.05 11.75 -3.56
CA THR A 157 -14.83 11.70 -2.09
C THR A 157 -14.86 13.07 -1.43
N GLY A 158 -14.77 14.16 -2.21
CA GLY A 158 -14.65 15.54 -1.71
C GLY A 158 -13.25 15.92 -1.24
N GLU A 159 -12.28 15.01 -1.35
CA GLU A 159 -10.88 15.26 -0.97
C GLU A 159 -10.19 16.12 -2.02
N SER A 160 -9.40 17.10 -1.59
CA SER A 160 -8.66 18.01 -2.45
C SER A 160 -7.43 18.59 -1.78
N TRP A 161 -6.45 18.97 -2.60
CA TRP A 161 -5.33 19.76 -2.16
C TRP A 161 -4.89 20.73 -3.25
N THR A 162 -4.29 21.81 -2.79
CA THR A 162 -3.68 22.83 -3.64
C THR A 162 -2.26 23.07 -3.18
N TYR A 163 -1.32 23.04 -4.10
CA TYR A 163 0.03 23.54 -3.92
C TYR A 163 0.12 24.91 -4.58
N THR A 164 0.56 25.94 -3.85
CA THR A 164 0.79 27.28 -4.41
C THR A 164 2.10 27.85 -3.89
N SER A 165 2.99 28.25 -4.79
CA SER A 165 4.29 28.82 -4.43
C SER A 165 4.62 30.04 -5.28
N GLY A 166 5.08 31.11 -4.63
CA GLY A 166 5.40 32.37 -5.32
C GLY A 166 6.56 32.26 -6.31
N THR A 167 7.53 31.38 -6.04
CA THR A 167 8.67 31.12 -6.93
C THR A 167 8.40 29.97 -7.92
N GLY A 168 7.40 29.15 -7.63
CA GLY A 168 7.07 27.92 -8.35
C GLY A 168 8.19 26.88 -8.31
N PHE A 169 8.00 25.78 -9.04
CA PHE A 169 9.00 24.72 -9.19
C PHE A 169 9.32 24.44 -10.65
N SER A 170 10.56 24.00 -10.90
CA SER A 170 11.12 23.79 -12.24
C SER A 170 11.29 22.32 -12.62
N THR A 171 11.08 21.40 -11.70
CA THR A 171 11.35 19.96 -11.88
C THR A 171 10.11 19.14 -11.59
N ALA A 172 9.91 18.65 -10.36
CA ALA A 172 8.80 17.81 -10.00
C ALA A 172 8.30 18.07 -8.58
N LEU A 173 6.98 18.26 -8.45
CA LEU A 173 6.24 18.19 -7.20
C LEU A 173 5.72 16.77 -7.02
N THR A 174 6.02 16.16 -5.88
CA THR A 174 5.44 14.88 -5.45
C THR A 174 4.57 15.11 -4.23
N VAL A 175 3.30 14.71 -4.31
CA VAL A 175 2.37 14.63 -3.19
C VAL A 175 1.94 13.17 -3.06
N ASP A 176 2.40 12.49 -2.02
CA ASP A 176 2.18 11.07 -1.79
C ASP A 176 1.29 10.87 -0.56
N ALA A 177 0.01 10.58 -0.80
CA ALA A 177 -0.95 10.32 0.28
C ALA A 177 -0.66 9.05 1.07
N GLY A 178 0.06 8.08 0.50
CA GLY A 178 0.40 6.83 1.19
C GLY A 178 1.54 7.01 2.20
N LEU A 179 2.42 7.98 1.94
CA LEU A 179 3.54 8.34 2.81
C LEU A 179 3.32 9.64 3.60
N TYR A 180 2.18 10.30 3.39
CA TYR A 180 1.88 11.63 3.96
C TYR A 180 2.99 12.64 3.64
N GLU A 181 3.49 12.62 2.41
CA GLU A 181 4.67 13.39 1.99
C GLU A 181 4.34 14.40 0.88
N ALA A 182 4.85 15.62 1.00
CA ALA A 182 4.86 16.61 -0.06
C ALA A 182 6.25 17.21 -0.24
N LYS A 183 6.81 17.07 -1.45
CA LYS A 183 8.17 17.54 -1.75
C LYS A 183 8.34 18.02 -3.18
N ILE A 184 9.26 18.96 -3.36
CA ILE A 184 9.85 19.27 -4.67
C ILE A 184 11.18 18.53 -4.76
N VAL A 185 11.23 17.53 -5.64
CA VAL A 185 12.37 16.60 -5.76
C VAL A 185 12.67 15.90 -4.42
N THR A 186 13.58 16.43 -3.61
CA THR A 186 13.98 15.92 -2.30
C THR A 186 13.64 16.85 -1.14
N THR A 187 13.21 18.08 -1.42
CA THR A 187 12.93 19.10 -0.39
C THR A 187 11.46 19.10 -0.03
N VAL A 188 11.16 18.90 1.24
CA VAL A 188 9.79 18.96 1.79
C VAL A 188 9.18 20.35 1.59
N CYS A 189 7.92 20.43 1.20
CA CYS A 189 7.23 21.68 0.85
C CYS A 189 5.81 21.84 1.44
N TYR A 190 5.56 21.36 2.66
CA TYR A 190 4.24 21.44 3.29
C TYR A 190 3.70 22.86 3.49
N SER A 191 4.56 23.89 3.61
CA SER A 191 4.13 25.28 3.81
C SER A 191 3.30 25.84 2.66
N ASP A 192 3.50 25.30 1.47
CA ASP A 192 2.86 25.72 0.23
C ASP A 192 1.67 24.81 -0.12
N LEU A 193 1.45 23.74 0.66
CA LEU A 193 0.37 22.77 0.48
C LEU A 193 -0.81 23.12 1.40
N THR A 194 -1.97 23.30 0.80
CA THR A 194 -3.24 23.51 1.50
C THR A 194 -4.20 22.38 1.17
N PHE A 195 -4.90 21.90 2.19
CA PHE A 195 -5.90 20.85 2.09
C PHE A 195 -7.31 21.44 2.08
N GLY A 196 -8.28 20.73 1.49
CA GLY A 196 -9.68 21.14 1.50
C GLY A 196 -10.20 21.38 2.92
N THR A 197 -11.05 22.40 3.11
CA THR A 197 -11.44 22.90 4.45
C THR A 197 -12.20 21.89 5.32
N THR A 198 -12.85 20.92 4.70
CA THR A 198 -13.64 19.88 5.38
C THR A 198 -12.96 18.52 5.35
N GLN A 199 -11.78 18.41 4.75
CA GLN A 199 -11.15 17.12 4.57
C GLN A 199 -10.31 16.75 5.78
N MET A 200 -10.28 15.46 6.07
CA MET A 200 -9.55 14.91 7.20
C MET A 200 -8.48 13.91 6.76
N SER A 201 -8.59 13.42 5.52
CA SER A 201 -7.67 12.50 4.86
C SER A 201 -6.92 13.21 3.75
N TRP A 202 -5.80 12.60 3.35
CA TRP A 202 -5.12 12.93 2.10
C TRP A 202 -5.90 12.36 0.91
N LEU A 203 -5.56 12.79 -0.31
CA LEU A 203 -6.22 12.35 -1.53
C LEU A 203 -6.24 10.81 -1.66
N SER A 204 -7.43 10.25 -1.81
CA SER A 204 -7.65 8.81 -1.92
C SER A 204 -8.69 8.46 -3.01
N LEU A 205 -8.79 7.18 -3.34
CA LEU A 205 -9.83 6.61 -4.21
C LEU A 205 -10.72 5.68 -3.39
N ALA A 206 -12.03 5.95 -3.36
CA ALA A 206 -13.00 4.98 -2.87
C ALA A 206 -13.05 3.74 -3.78
N PRO A 207 -13.53 2.58 -3.30
CA PRO A 207 -13.81 1.44 -4.18
C PRO A 207 -14.70 1.83 -5.38
N GLY A 208 -14.34 1.36 -6.57
CA GLY A 208 -15.02 1.67 -7.82
C GLY A 208 -14.45 2.88 -8.56
N ASN A 209 -15.30 3.59 -9.31
CA ASN A 209 -14.90 4.71 -10.14
C ASN A 209 -14.90 6.02 -9.35
N ASN A 210 -13.79 6.75 -9.43
CA ASN A 210 -13.60 8.07 -8.82
C ASN A 210 -13.33 9.09 -9.92
N THR A 211 -13.89 10.29 -9.79
CA THR A 211 -13.69 11.37 -10.76
C THR A 211 -12.78 12.44 -10.15
N LEU A 212 -11.58 12.58 -10.71
CA LEU A 212 -10.60 13.56 -10.25
C LEU A 212 -10.43 14.70 -11.25
N THR A 213 -10.26 15.92 -10.73
CA THR A 213 -9.90 17.11 -11.50
C THR A 213 -8.43 17.45 -11.27
N LEU A 214 -7.79 18.04 -12.28
CA LEU A 214 -6.43 18.55 -12.22
C LEU A 214 -6.38 19.94 -12.86
N ALA A 215 -5.86 20.91 -12.11
CA ALA A 215 -5.50 22.22 -12.64
C ALA A 215 -4.04 22.55 -12.30
N VAL A 216 -3.25 22.87 -13.32
CA VAL A 216 -1.85 23.28 -13.23
C VAL A 216 -1.73 24.68 -13.83
N THR A 217 -1.08 25.58 -13.09
CA THR A 217 -0.84 26.97 -13.48
C THR A 217 0.66 27.23 -13.57
N GLY A 218 1.08 27.96 -14.60
CA GLY A 218 2.48 28.05 -14.98
C GLY A 218 2.94 26.79 -15.73
N GLY A 219 4.22 26.75 -16.12
CA GLY A 219 4.72 25.72 -17.03
C GLY A 219 4.18 25.89 -18.45
N THR A 220 5.05 25.73 -19.46
CA THR A 220 4.58 25.69 -20.86
C THR A 220 4.11 24.29 -21.20
N THR A 221 4.88 23.27 -20.80
CA THR A 221 4.50 21.87 -20.91
C THR A 221 4.82 21.14 -19.62
N TRP A 222 3.94 20.21 -19.25
CA TRP A 222 4.03 19.46 -18.01
C TRP A 222 3.34 18.10 -18.16
N SER A 223 3.61 17.19 -17.22
CA SER A 223 2.86 15.96 -17.04
C SER A 223 2.50 15.75 -15.57
N ALA A 224 1.36 15.13 -15.31
CA ALA A 224 0.93 14.72 -14.00
C ALA A 224 0.69 13.21 -14.01
N VAL A 225 1.43 12.47 -13.19
CA VAL A 225 1.32 11.03 -13.06
C VAL A 225 0.67 10.72 -11.72
N PHE A 226 -0.44 10.00 -11.79
CA PHE A 226 -1.19 9.50 -10.66
C PHE A 226 -0.91 8.01 -10.53
N THR A 227 -0.49 7.56 -9.36
CA THR A 227 -0.26 6.14 -9.09
C THR A 227 -0.95 5.72 -7.80
N TRP A 228 -1.53 4.52 -7.82
CA TRP A 228 -2.20 3.93 -6.67
C TRP A 228 -2.06 2.40 -6.70
N SER A 229 -2.34 1.74 -5.58
CA SER A 229 -2.39 0.27 -5.49
C SER A 229 -3.74 -0.13 -4.92
N GLU A 230 -4.47 -1.00 -5.61
CA GLU A 230 -5.75 -1.51 -5.12
C GLU A 230 -5.57 -2.16 -3.75
N LEU A 231 -6.34 -1.71 -2.76
CA LEU A 231 -6.29 -2.28 -1.42
C LEU A 231 -7.47 -3.22 -1.19
N TRP A 232 -7.18 -4.33 -0.52
CA TRP A 232 -8.11 -5.41 -0.26
C TRP A 232 -8.11 -5.82 1.22
N SER A 233 -9.29 -5.96 1.81
CA SER A 233 -9.49 -6.76 3.02
C SER A 233 -9.95 -8.16 2.62
N LEU A 234 -9.25 -9.19 3.08
CA LEU A 234 -9.62 -10.60 2.89
C LEU A 234 -10.48 -11.13 4.05
#